data_AF-A0A7K0DY83-F1
#
_entry.id   AF-A0A7K0DY83-F1
#
_cell.length_a   1.000
_cell.length_b   1.000
_cell.length_c   1.000
_cell.angle_alpha   90.00
_cell.angle_beta   90.00
_cell.angle_gamma   90.00
#
_symmetry.space_group_name_H-M   'P 1'
#
loop_
_entity.id
_entity.type
_entity.pdbx_description
1 polymer ?
#
loop_
_entity_poly.entity_id
_entity_poly.type
_entity_poly.pdbx_seq_one_letter_code
_entity_poly.pdbx_strand_id
1 'polypeptide(L)'
;MSVEPARHSGRTEPLDFTPMYATHNAFRRDLTRLHRAVTGGRADTPGVRDGWANFTRQLDVHHSVEDEVLWPALLRAVPDRPHDLALIAEMTAEHAQLDPLLTAIDNDLSQRKSALAEHVRELTDVLDAHMRHEEDAALPLMQQVLPDADWAAFRSAMAKRQGPSGAAVYIPWILDGVTAEQRRDFLAAMPGPVAVVNTLLFQPRYRRKRFWE
;
A
#
# COMPACT_ATOMS: atom_id res chain seq x y z
N MET A 1 -0.80 29.75 32.60
CA MET A 1 -0.31 28.37 32.53
C MET A 1 0.20 28.14 31.12
N SER A 2 1.53 28.18 30.95
CA SER A 2 2.16 27.93 29.66
C SER A 2 2.15 26.43 29.39
N VAL A 3 1.54 26.01 28.30
CA VAL A 3 1.62 24.64 27.80
C VAL A 3 3.01 24.47 27.21
N GLU A 4 3.81 23.60 27.82
CA GLU A 4 5.11 23.18 27.27
C GLU A 4 4.88 22.36 25.99
N PRO A 5 5.59 22.61 24.88
CA PRO A 5 5.50 21.75 23.71
C PRO A 5 6.05 20.36 24.07
N ALA A 6 5.28 19.32 23.72
CA ALA A 6 5.71 17.94 23.88
C ALA A 6 7.10 17.76 23.26
N ARG A 7 8.04 17.23 24.05
CA ARG A 7 9.42 17.01 23.61
C ARG A 7 9.41 16.08 22.40
N HIS A 8 9.80 16.67 21.27
CA HIS A 8 9.99 16.07 19.96
C HIS A 8 10.82 14.79 20.10
N SER A 9 10.44 13.72 19.39
CA SER A 9 11.24 12.51 19.25
C SER A 9 12.70 12.89 19.01
N GLY A 10 13.65 12.32 19.77
CA GLY A 10 15.09 12.57 19.64
C GLY A 10 15.70 12.03 18.33
N ARG A 11 14.95 12.13 17.23
CA ARG A 11 15.22 11.61 15.88
C ARG A 11 15.95 12.68 15.07
N THR A 12 17.04 12.28 14.42
CA THR A 12 17.90 13.19 13.63
C THR A 12 17.33 13.49 12.24
N GLU A 13 16.57 12.55 11.65
CA GLU A 13 15.95 12.69 10.32
C GLU A 13 14.51 12.17 10.31
N PRO A 14 13.56 12.84 9.63
CA PRO A 14 12.17 12.38 9.51
C PRO A 14 12.04 10.96 8.98
N LEU A 15 10.91 10.31 9.27
CA LEU A 15 10.57 9.03 8.66
C LEU A 15 10.31 9.25 7.18
N ASP A 16 10.99 8.48 6.33
CA ASP A 16 10.74 8.51 4.90
C ASP A 16 9.52 7.66 4.54
N PHE A 17 8.37 8.31 4.37
CA PHE A 17 7.12 7.69 3.93
C PHE A 17 6.96 7.63 2.40
N THR A 18 7.98 8.00 1.61
CA THR A 18 7.91 7.92 0.14
C THR A 18 7.44 6.55 -0.35
N PRO A 19 7.92 5.41 0.19
CA PRO A 19 7.42 4.10 -0.22
C PRO A 19 5.94 3.84 0.14
N MET A 20 5.44 4.36 1.26
CA MET A 20 4.02 4.23 1.68
C MET A 20 3.12 4.96 0.68
N TYR A 21 3.35 6.26 0.48
CA TYR A 21 2.58 7.05 -0.48
C TYR A 21 2.66 6.49 -1.91
N ALA A 22 3.83 6.01 -2.34
CA ALA A 22 4.00 5.42 -3.66
C ALA A 22 3.18 4.13 -3.82
N THR A 23 3.05 3.34 -2.75
CA THR A 23 2.22 2.12 -2.70
C THR A 23 0.73 2.45 -2.76
N HIS A 24 0.27 3.40 -1.96
CA HIS A 24 -1.13 3.85 -1.97
C HIS A 24 -1.53 4.39 -3.35
N ASN A 25 -0.66 5.20 -3.96
CA ASN A 25 -0.88 5.71 -5.31
C ASN A 25 -0.95 4.59 -6.36
N ALA A 26 -0.17 3.53 -6.22
CA ALA A 26 -0.23 2.37 -7.10
C ALA A 26 -1.56 1.61 -6.95
N PHE A 27 -2.10 1.47 -5.73
CA PHE A 27 -3.44 0.91 -5.51
C PHE A 27 -4.55 1.77 -6.14
N ARG A 28 -4.54 3.10 -5.90
CA ARG A 28 -5.51 4.04 -6.50
C ARG A 28 -5.50 3.97 -8.03
N ARG A 29 -4.30 3.91 -8.63
CA ARG A 29 -4.11 3.77 -10.08
C ARG A 29 -4.71 2.46 -10.59
N ASP A 30 -4.47 1.35 -9.91
CA ASP A 30 -4.92 0.04 -10.34
C ASP A 30 -6.43 -0.15 -10.15
N LEU A 31 -7.04 0.42 -9.10
CA LEU A 31 -8.50 0.50 -8.96
C LEU A 31 -9.15 1.28 -10.11
N THR A 32 -8.55 2.42 -10.50
CA THR A 32 -8.99 3.19 -11.68
C THR A 32 -8.92 2.35 -12.96
N ARG A 33 -7.86 1.55 -13.12
CA ARG A 33 -7.68 0.68 -14.30
C ARG A 33 -8.67 -0.49 -14.30
N LEU A 34 -8.91 -1.12 -13.15
CA LEU A 34 -9.92 -2.16 -12.98
C LEU A 34 -11.31 -1.62 -13.32
N HIS A 35 -11.70 -0.47 -12.76
CA HIS A 35 -12.97 0.17 -13.07
C HIS A 35 -13.15 0.38 -14.58
N ARG A 36 -12.15 0.97 -15.26
CA ARG A 36 -12.17 1.17 -16.72
C ARG A 36 -12.26 -0.13 -17.52
N ALA A 37 -11.61 -1.19 -17.06
CA ALA A 37 -11.68 -2.49 -17.70
C ALA A 37 -13.07 -3.10 -17.58
N VAL A 38 -13.67 -3.04 -16.38
CA VAL A 38 -15.02 -3.54 -16.11
C VAL A 38 -16.06 -2.78 -16.91
N THR A 39 -16.06 -1.44 -16.87
CA THR A 39 -17.02 -0.63 -17.64
C THR A 39 -16.84 -0.77 -19.14
N GLY A 40 -15.62 -1.09 -19.59
CA GLY A 40 -15.29 -1.34 -20.99
C GLY A 40 -15.56 -2.78 -21.46
N GLY A 41 -16.13 -3.65 -20.63
CA GLY A 41 -16.40 -5.05 -20.98
C GLY A 41 -15.14 -5.91 -21.16
N ARG A 42 -14.00 -5.50 -20.59
CA ARG A 42 -12.70 -6.19 -20.67
C ARG A 42 -12.33 -6.92 -19.38
N ALA A 43 -13.24 -7.07 -18.42
CA ALA A 43 -12.99 -7.74 -17.14
C ALA A 43 -12.39 -9.17 -17.30
N ASP A 44 -12.71 -9.84 -18.41
CA ASP A 44 -12.27 -11.20 -18.69
C ASP A 44 -10.87 -11.32 -19.32
N THR A 45 -10.20 -10.21 -19.68
CA THR A 45 -8.89 -10.32 -20.35
C THR A 45 -7.83 -10.91 -19.40
N PRO A 46 -6.86 -11.68 -19.91
CA PRO A 46 -5.75 -12.17 -19.08
C PRO A 46 -5.01 -11.05 -18.36
N GLY A 47 -4.81 -9.89 -19.01
CA GLY A 47 -4.16 -8.74 -18.41
C GLY A 47 -4.90 -8.17 -17.20
N VAL A 48 -6.24 -8.17 -17.21
CA VAL A 48 -7.05 -7.72 -16.07
C VAL A 48 -7.02 -8.74 -14.93
N ARG A 49 -7.10 -10.03 -15.24
CA ARG A 49 -6.99 -11.10 -14.22
C ARG A 49 -5.61 -11.09 -13.55
N ASP A 50 -4.55 -10.95 -14.34
CA ASP A 50 -3.17 -10.88 -13.83
C ASP A 50 -2.92 -9.58 -13.04
N GLY A 51 -3.49 -8.45 -13.50
CA GLY A 51 -3.45 -7.18 -12.79
C GLY A 51 -4.15 -7.27 -11.43
N TRP A 52 -5.34 -7.87 -11.40
CA TRP A 52 -6.10 -8.10 -10.17
C TRP A 52 -5.37 -9.03 -9.19
N ALA A 53 -4.80 -10.14 -9.68
CA ALA A 53 -3.99 -11.04 -8.86
C ALA A 53 -2.75 -10.35 -8.28
N ASN A 54 -2.12 -9.42 -9.02
CA ASN A 54 -1.05 -8.60 -8.48
C ASN A 54 -1.60 -7.63 -7.42
N PHE A 55 -2.69 -6.91 -7.70
CA PHE A 55 -3.31 -5.96 -6.78
C PHE A 55 -3.59 -6.62 -5.42
N THR A 56 -4.32 -7.75 -5.40
CA THR A 56 -4.69 -8.44 -4.16
C THR A 56 -3.46 -8.96 -3.42
N ARG A 57 -2.47 -9.48 -4.15
CA ARG A 57 -1.20 -9.91 -3.55
C ARG A 57 -0.43 -8.74 -2.90
N GLN A 58 -0.36 -7.58 -3.54
CA GLN A 58 0.33 -6.43 -2.96
C GLN A 58 -0.41 -5.88 -1.74
N LEU A 59 -1.74 -5.85 -1.79
CA LEU A 59 -2.59 -5.39 -0.69
C LEU A 59 -2.45 -6.30 0.54
N ASP A 60 -2.48 -7.62 0.33
CA ASP A 60 -2.20 -8.62 1.37
C ASP A 60 -0.83 -8.41 2.03
N VAL A 61 0.24 -8.18 1.25
CA VAL A 61 1.57 -7.89 1.83
C VAL A 61 1.55 -6.64 2.69
N HIS A 62 0.96 -5.57 2.19
CA HIS A 62 0.94 -4.27 2.83
C HIS A 62 0.19 -4.33 4.17
N HIS A 63 -1.09 -4.72 4.14
CA HIS A 63 -1.93 -4.75 5.32
C HIS A 63 -1.47 -5.82 6.33
N SER A 64 -1.06 -7.01 5.88
CA SER A 64 -0.59 -8.04 6.83
C SER A 64 0.66 -7.61 7.58
N VAL A 65 1.58 -6.88 6.96
CA VAL A 65 2.78 -6.39 7.66
C VAL A 65 2.44 -5.22 8.56
N GLU A 66 1.48 -4.38 8.20
CA GLU A 66 0.97 -3.34 9.10
C GLU A 66 0.34 -3.95 10.36
N ASP A 67 -0.57 -4.91 10.19
CA ASP A 67 -1.25 -5.60 11.28
C ASP A 67 -0.30 -6.39 12.17
N GLU A 68 0.69 -7.08 11.58
CA GLU A 68 1.61 -7.93 12.33
C GLU A 68 2.77 -7.16 12.98
N VAL A 69 3.16 -6.01 12.42
CA VAL A 69 4.40 -5.31 12.80
C VAL A 69 4.17 -3.85 13.18
N LEU A 70 3.48 -3.07 12.33
CA LEU A 70 3.38 -1.63 12.50
C LEU A 70 2.41 -1.24 13.63
N TRP A 71 1.17 -1.71 13.59
CA TRP A 71 0.15 -1.39 14.60
C TRP A 71 0.56 -1.86 16.00
N PRO A 72 1.11 -3.07 16.20
CA PRO A 72 1.63 -3.47 17.50
C PRO A 72 2.77 -2.57 18.01
N ALA A 73 3.61 -2.04 17.12
CA ALA A 73 4.67 -1.11 17.51
C ALA A 73 4.12 0.24 17.95
N LEU A 74 3.14 0.78 17.24
CA LEU A 74 2.46 2.01 17.65
C LEU A 74 1.75 1.86 18.99
N LEU A 75 1.03 0.75 19.21
CA LEU A 75 0.35 0.48 20.49
C LEU A 75 1.33 0.51 21.67
N ARG A 76 2.54 -0.06 21.50
CA ARG A 76 3.60 0.00 22.53
C ARG A 76 4.14 1.41 22.76
N ALA A 77 4.13 2.26 21.74
CA ALA A 77 4.66 3.62 21.81
C ALA A 77 3.68 4.61 22.47
N VAL A 78 2.38 4.29 22.54
CA VAL A 78 1.33 5.22 23.00
C VAL A 78 0.39 4.65 24.09
N PRO A 79 0.89 3.88 25.10
CA PRO A 79 0.04 3.12 26.02
C PRO A 79 -0.95 3.97 26.82
N ASP A 80 -0.64 5.24 27.07
CA ASP A 80 -1.45 6.17 27.87
C ASP A 80 -2.13 7.26 27.03
N ARG A 81 -2.31 7.02 25.73
CA ARG A 81 -2.88 7.99 24.78
C ARG A 81 -4.16 7.43 24.14
N PRO A 82 -5.32 7.54 24.81
CA PRO A 82 -6.55 6.84 24.41
C PRO A 82 -7.05 7.20 23.01
N HIS A 83 -6.83 8.44 22.56
CA HIS A 83 -7.18 8.84 21.19
C HIS A 83 -6.33 8.13 20.14
N ASP A 84 -5.02 7.98 20.38
CA ASP A 84 -4.11 7.31 19.45
C ASP A 84 -4.35 5.78 19.45
N LEU A 85 -4.68 5.21 20.62
CA LEU A 85 -5.11 3.81 20.72
C LEU A 85 -6.38 3.54 19.91
N ALA A 86 -7.35 4.47 19.96
CA ALA A 86 -8.57 4.38 19.15
C ALA A 86 -8.26 4.45 17.65
N LEU A 87 -7.42 5.39 17.22
CA LEU A 87 -6.97 5.50 15.83
C LEU A 87 -6.34 4.19 15.32
N ILE A 88 -5.46 3.56 16.10
CA ILE A 88 -4.81 2.31 15.69
C ILE A 88 -5.84 1.17 15.60
N ALA A 89 -6.83 1.12 16.50
CA ALA A 89 -7.91 0.15 16.43
C ALA A 89 -8.81 0.36 15.20
N GLU A 90 -9.03 1.62 14.79
CA GLU A 90 -9.74 1.97 13.56
C GLU A 90 -9.00 1.46 12.32
N MET A 91 -7.67 1.62 12.23
CA MET A 91 -6.87 1.08 11.12
C MET A 91 -7.07 -0.43 10.93
N THR A 92 -6.95 -1.22 12.02
CA THR A 92 -7.18 -2.67 11.96
C THR A 92 -8.63 -3.02 11.60
N ALA A 93 -9.61 -2.25 12.09
CA ALA A 93 -11.02 -2.48 11.77
C ALA A 93 -11.34 -2.17 10.29
N GLU A 94 -10.70 -1.16 9.72
CA GLU A 94 -10.85 -0.79 8.31
C GLU A 94 -10.29 -1.88 7.38
N HIS A 95 -9.15 -2.51 7.72
CA HIS A 95 -8.62 -3.66 6.98
C HIS A 95 -9.67 -4.78 6.86
N ALA A 96 -10.34 -5.13 7.96
CA ALA A 96 -11.33 -6.19 7.99
C ALA A 96 -12.58 -5.91 7.14
N GLN A 97 -12.85 -4.64 6.79
CA GLN A 97 -13.96 -4.28 5.90
C GLN A 97 -13.66 -4.59 4.42
N LEU A 98 -12.38 -4.71 4.05
CA LEU A 98 -11.96 -4.93 2.67
C LEU A 98 -12.09 -6.39 2.22
N ASP A 99 -11.84 -7.35 3.12
CA ASP A 99 -11.89 -8.80 2.83
C ASP A 99 -13.17 -9.28 2.11
N PRO A 100 -14.39 -8.92 2.56
CA PRO A 100 -15.61 -9.32 1.85
C PRO A 100 -15.70 -8.72 0.45
N LEU A 101 -15.20 -7.50 0.23
CA LEU A 101 -15.21 -6.83 -1.08
C LEU A 101 -14.21 -7.47 -2.04
N LEU A 102 -13.00 -7.79 -1.56
CA LEU A 102 -11.99 -8.52 -2.34
C LEU A 102 -12.55 -9.89 -2.77
N THR A 103 -13.18 -10.62 -1.84
CA THR A 103 -13.82 -11.91 -2.11
C THR A 103 -14.97 -11.78 -3.12
N ALA A 104 -15.78 -10.72 -3.02
CA ALA A 104 -16.88 -10.48 -3.95
C ALA A 104 -16.36 -10.22 -5.37
N ILE A 105 -15.31 -9.41 -5.52
CA ILE A 105 -14.70 -9.12 -6.83
C ILE A 105 -14.04 -10.36 -7.43
N ASP A 106 -13.34 -11.17 -6.64
CA ASP A 106 -12.78 -12.45 -7.10
C ASP A 106 -13.87 -13.37 -7.68
N ASN A 107 -14.97 -13.52 -6.94
CA ASN A 107 -16.11 -14.31 -7.38
C ASN A 107 -16.74 -13.74 -8.64
N ASP A 108 -16.93 -12.43 -8.71
CA ASP A 108 -17.61 -11.78 -9.83
C ASP A 108 -16.76 -11.75 -11.11
N LEU A 109 -15.43 -11.64 -11.00
CA LEU A 109 -14.48 -11.81 -12.11
C LEU A 109 -14.47 -13.25 -12.64
N SER A 110 -14.69 -14.25 -11.79
CA SER A 110 -14.78 -15.65 -12.23
C SER A 110 -16.14 -16.00 -12.84
N GLN A 111 -17.23 -15.41 -12.32
CA GLN A 111 -18.61 -15.73 -12.69
C GLN A 111 -19.26 -14.73 -13.67
N ARG A 112 -18.54 -13.67 -14.05
CA ARG A 112 -19.00 -12.61 -14.98
C ARG A 112 -20.31 -11.95 -14.53
N LYS A 113 -20.42 -11.65 -13.24
CA LYS A 113 -21.64 -11.07 -12.68
C LYS A 113 -21.80 -9.60 -13.08
N SER A 114 -23.05 -9.16 -13.22
CA SER A 114 -23.41 -7.75 -13.42
C SER A 114 -23.03 -6.85 -12.24
N ALA A 115 -22.93 -7.41 -11.03
CA ALA A 115 -22.57 -6.69 -9.80
C ALA A 115 -21.09 -6.28 -9.72
N LEU A 116 -20.21 -6.79 -10.61
CA LEU A 116 -18.78 -6.51 -10.57
C LEU A 116 -18.46 -5.01 -10.55
N ALA A 117 -19.16 -4.22 -11.37
CA ALA A 117 -18.93 -2.78 -11.43
C ALA A 117 -19.29 -2.06 -10.13
N GLU A 118 -20.24 -2.58 -9.36
CA GLU A 118 -20.65 -2.05 -8.06
C GLU A 118 -19.64 -2.39 -6.97
N HIS A 119 -19.26 -3.66 -6.84
CA HIS A 119 -18.23 -4.06 -5.88
C HIS A 119 -16.88 -3.37 -6.13
N VAL A 120 -16.50 -3.14 -7.40
CA VAL A 120 -15.29 -2.37 -7.72
C VAL A 120 -15.39 -0.91 -7.27
N ARG A 121 -16.56 -0.27 -7.39
CA ARG A 121 -16.76 1.09 -6.88
C ARG A 121 -16.69 1.12 -5.36
N GLU A 122 -17.38 0.19 -4.70
CA GLU A 122 -17.38 0.09 -3.24
C GLU A 122 -15.97 -0.16 -2.68
N LEU A 123 -15.20 -1.10 -3.25
CA LEU A 123 -13.80 -1.29 -2.89
C LEU A 123 -12.97 -0.03 -3.12
N THR A 124 -13.20 0.69 -4.21
CA THR A 124 -12.47 1.93 -4.50
C THR A 124 -12.73 2.96 -3.42
N ASP A 125 -14.00 3.16 -3.03
CA ASP A 125 -14.38 4.15 -2.03
C ASP A 125 -13.83 3.78 -0.64
N VAL A 126 -13.97 2.52 -0.23
CA VAL A 126 -13.51 2.04 1.09
C VAL A 126 -11.98 2.06 1.18
N LEU A 127 -11.26 1.54 0.19
CA LEU A 127 -9.80 1.50 0.24
C LEU A 127 -9.19 2.90 0.15
N ASP A 128 -9.76 3.79 -0.66
CA ASP A 128 -9.29 5.18 -0.77
C ASP A 128 -9.58 5.99 0.51
N ALA A 129 -10.70 5.72 1.19
CA ALA A 129 -10.98 6.29 2.51
C ALA A 129 -9.97 5.81 3.56
N HIS A 130 -9.70 4.50 3.60
CA HIS A 130 -8.69 3.91 4.48
C HIS A 130 -7.30 4.53 4.26
N MET A 131 -6.80 4.53 3.01
CA MET A 131 -5.49 5.10 2.70
C MET A 131 -5.40 6.59 3.06
N ARG A 132 -6.47 7.38 2.85
CA ARG A 132 -6.48 8.79 3.30
C ARG A 132 -6.41 8.90 4.81
N HIS A 133 -7.17 8.06 5.53
CA HIS A 133 -7.16 8.09 6.99
C HIS A 133 -5.77 7.74 7.53
N GLU A 134 -5.11 6.74 6.95
CA GLU A 134 -3.73 6.40 7.29
C GLU A 134 -2.77 7.56 6.97
N GLU A 135 -2.84 8.13 5.77
CA GLU A 135 -1.98 9.22 5.30
C GLU A 135 -2.14 10.50 6.13
N ASP A 136 -3.36 10.84 6.55
CA ASP A 136 -3.69 12.09 7.24
C ASP A 136 -3.58 11.97 8.78
N ALA A 137 -3.68 10.76 9.34
CA ALA A 137 -3.69 10.56 10.79
C ALA A 137 -2.59 9.59 11.29
N ALA A 138 -2.52 8.37 10.73
CA ALA A 138 -1.60 7.35 11.22
C ALA A 138 -0.12 7.67 10.90
N LEU A 139 0.19 8.10 9.67
CA LEU A 139 1.56 8.48 9.29
C LEU A 139 2.08 9.69 10.12
N PRO A 140 1.31 10.77 10.34
CA PRO A 140 1.70 11.82 11.27
C PRO A 140 1.90 11.35 12.72
N LEU A 141 1.07 10.43 13.22
CA LEU A 141 1.28 9.82 14.52
C LEU A 141 2.60 9.04 14.56
N MET A 142 2.87 8.21 13.55
CA MET A 142 4.13 7.47 13.42
C MET A 142 5.34 8.41 13.43
N GLN A 143 5.26 9.54 12.72
CA GLN A 143 6.32 10.54 12.71
C GLN A 143 6.61 11.10 14.11
N GLN A 144 5.60 11.20 14.97
CA GLN A 144 5.73 11.73 16.32
C GLN A 144 6.27 10.70 17.33
N VAL A 145 5.79 9.45 17.25
CA VAL A 145 5.94 8.49 18.35
C VAL A 145 6.67 7.21 17.99
N LEU A 146 6.72 6.82 16.72
CA LEU A 146 7.29 5.54 16.32
C LEU A 146 8.83 5.58 16.44
N PRO A 147 9.46 4.66 17.18
CA PRO A 147 10.91 4.58 17.24
C PRO A 147 11.54 4.21 15.89
N ASP A 148 12.74 4.72 15.60
CA ASP A 148 13.51 4.41 14.39
C ASP A 148 13.73 2.91 14.19
N ALA A 149 13.95 2.18 15.29
CA ALA A 149 14.14 0.74 15.28
C ALA A 149 12.89 -0.02 14.84
N ASP A 150 11.70 0.40 15.31
CA ASP A 150 10.43 -0.20 14.90
C ASP A 150 10.11 0.12 13.44
N TRP A 151 10.40 1.35 12.97
CA TRP A 151 10.28 1.67 11.54
C TRP A 151 11.21 0.84 10.66
N ALA A 152 12.47 0.65 11.08
CA ALA A 152 13.40 -0.22 10.38
C ALA A 152 12.93 -1.68 10.36
N ALA A 153 12.33 -2.15 11.47
CA ALA A 153 11.74 -3.49 11.55
C ALA A 153 10.55 -3.66 10.58
N PHE A 154 9.66 -2.67 10.49
CA PHE A 154 8.57 -2.67 9.51
C PHE A 154 9.09 -2.75 8.07
N ARG A 155 10.04 -1.90 7.68
CA ARG A 155 10.63 -1.94 6.33
C ARG A 155 11.31 -3.28 6.03
N SER A 156 11.99 -3.86 7.02
CA SER A 156 12.61 -5.18 6.90
C SER A 156 11.56 -6.28 6.72
N ALA A 157 10.45 -6.23 7.47
CA ALA A 157 9.34 -7.15 7.35
C ALA A 157 8.66 -7.06 5.96
N MET A 158 8.43 -5.86 5.44
CA MET A 158 7.93 -5.63 4.08
C MET A 158 8.87 -6.26 3.04
N ALA A 159 10.17 -6.00 3.12
CA ALA A 159 11.15 -6.55 2.19
C ALA A 159 11.20 -8.09 2.25
N LYS A 160 11.13 -8.67 3.46
CA LYS A 160 11.10 -10.11 3.68
C LYS A 160 9.83 -10.76 3.14
N ARG A 161 8.66 -10.16 3.39
CA ARG A 161 7.36 -10.68 2.92
C ARG A 161 7.24 -10.64 1.39
N GLN A 162 7.86 -9.65 0.76
CA GLN A 162 7.98 -9.62 -0.70
C GLN A 162 8.95 -10.66 -1.25
N GLY A 163 10.12 -10.77 -0.63
CA GLY A 163 11.22 -11.57 -1.16
C GLY A 163 11.70 -11.09 -2.55
N PRO A 164 12.72 -11.76 -3.11
CA PRO A 164 13.32 -11.33 -4.38
C PRO A 164 12.34 -11.34 -5.56
N SER A 165 11.50 -12.37 -5.63
CA SER A 165 10.52 -12.54 -6.71
C SER A 165 9.39 -11.51 -6.64
N GLY A 166 8.92 -11.19 -5.43
CA GLY A 166 7.91 -10.16 -5.21
C GLY A 166 8.46 -8.76 -5.50
N ALA A 167 9.69 -8.47 -5.06
CA ALA A 167 10.37 -7.21 -5.37
C ALA A 167 10.49 -6.94 -6.88
N ALA A 168 10.73 -8.00 -7.68
CA ALA A 168 10.80 -7.92 -9.13
C ALA A 168 9.48 -7.49 -9.81
N VAL A 169 8.35 -7.60 -9.11
CA VAL A 169 7.03 -7.12 -9.57
C VAL A 169 6.67 -5.81 -8.88
N TYR A 170 6.85 -5.73 -7.57
CA TYR A 170 6.51 -4.56 -6.74
C TYR A 170 7.22 -3.28 -7.21
N ILE A 171 8.54 -3.31 -7.41
CA ILE A 171 9.29 -2.10 -7.80
C ILE A 171 8.80 -1.51 -9.13
N PRO A 172 8.72 -2.27 -10.25
CA PRO A 172 8.21 -1.71 -11.49
C PRO A 172 6.70 -1.41 -11.45
N TRP A 173 5.92 -2.08 -10.59
CA TRP A 173 4.51 -1.78 -10.35
C TRP A 173 4.31 -0.42 -9.67
N ILE A 174 5.11 -0.09 -8.67
CA ILE A 174 5.12 1.25 -8.06
C ILE A 174 5.46 2.31 -9.11
N LEU A 175 6.47 2.03 -9.93
CA LEU A 175 7.00 2.95 -10.94
C LEU A 175 6.17 3.05 -12.22
N ASP A 176 5.01 2.39 -12.29
CA ASP A 176 4.15 2.41 -13.46
C ASP A 176 3.23 3.65 -13.47
N GLY A 177 3.25 4.40 -14.56
CA GLY A 177 2.46 5.63 -14.71
C GLY A 177 2.89 6.82 -13.83
N VAL A 178 3.97 6.70 -13.05
CA VAL A 178 4.47 7.81 -12.20
C VAL A 178 5.34 8.79 -13.00
N THR A 179 5.42 10.03 -12.52
CA THR A 179 6.28 11.07 -13.11
C THR A 179 7.77 10.75 -12.98
N ALA A 180 8.61 11.46 -13.73
CA ALA A 180 10.07 11.32 -13.62
C ALA A 180 10.59 11.71 -12.22
N GLU A 181 9.94 12.66 -11.56
CA GLU A 181 10.27 13.08 -10.20
C GLU A 181 9.95 11.98 -9.19
N GLN A 182 8.70 11.53 -9.13
CA GLN A 182 8.27 10.42 -8.26
C GLN A 182 9.13 9.15 -8.46
N ARG A 183 9.52 8.86 -9.71
CA ARG A 183 10.45 7.76 -10.01
C ARG A 183 11.80 7.95 -9.33
N ARG A 184 12.39 9.14 -9.40
CA ARG A 184 13.69 9.42 -8.78
C ARG A 184 13.57 9.30 -7.26
N ASP A 185 12.54 9.88 -6.67
CA ASP A 185 12.36 9.91 -5.21
C ASP A 185 12.18 8.50 -4.66
N PHE A 186 11.30 7.69 -5.27
CA PHE A 186 11.12 6.30 -4.87
C PHE A 186 12.41 5.49 -5.01
N LEU A 187 13.14 5.63 -6.12
CA LEU A 187 14.38 4.89 -6.32
C LEU A 187 15.52 5.34 -5.38
N ALA A 188 15.50 6.60 -4.93
CA ALA A 188 16.45 7.11 -3.94
C ALA A 188 16.16 6.55 -2.53
N ALA A 189 14.88 6.28 -2.22
CA ALA A 189 14.47 5.64 -0.96
C ALA A 189 14.78 4.14 -0.90
N MET A 190 15.12 3.51 -2.03
CA MET A 190 15.44 2.07 -2.11
C MET A 190 16.94 1.80 -1.92
N PRO A 191 17.32 0.67 -1.30
CA PRO A 191 18.73 0.29 -1.20
C PRO A 191 19.34 0.06 -2.59
N GLY A 192 20.54 0.59 -2.81
CA GLY A 192 21.31 0.28 -4.01
C GLY A 192 21.61 -1.24 -4.10
N PRO A 193 21.66 -1.84 -5.29
CA PRO A 193 21.56 -1.24 -6.63
C PRO A 193 20.16 -1.36 -7.28
N VAL A 194 19.07 -1.21 -6.52
CA VAL A 194 17.68 -1.44 -7.01
C VAL A 194 17.35 -0.68 -8.30
N ALA A 195 17.77 0.58 -8.46
CA ALA A 195 17.50 1.36 -9.67
C ALA A 195 18.06 0.71 -10.96
N VAL A 196 19.28 0.17 -10.88
CA VAL A 196 19.96 -0.50 -12.00
C VAL A 196 19.27 -1.82 -12.32
N VAL A 197 19.02 -2.63 -11.29
CA VAL A 197 18.33 -3.93 -11.42
C VAL A 197 16.93 -3.74 -12.00
N ASN A 198 16.20 -2.73 -11.54
CA ASN A 198 14.89 -2.42 -12.05
C ASN A 198 14.91 -2.10 -13.55
N THR A 199 15.79 -1.18 -13.96
CA THR A 199 15.89 -0.74 -15.35
C THR A 199 16.26 -1.89 -16.29
N LEU A 200 17.23 -2.72 -15.89
CA LEU A 200 17.77 -3.78 -16.74
C LEU A 200 16.93 -5.05 -16.73
N LEU A 201 16.30 -5.39 -15.60
CA LEU A 201 15.71 -6.72 -15.39
C LEU A 201 14.23 -6.69 -15.02
N PHE A 202 13.82 -5.88 -14.05
CA PHE A 202 12.45 -5.95 -13.53
C PHE A 202 11.45 -5.27 -14.46
N GLN A 203 11.69 -4.02 -14.85
CA GLN A 203 10.76 -3.25 -15.67
C GLN A 203 10.45 -3.90 -17.03
N PRO A 204 11.43 -4.45 -17.78
CA PRO A 204 11.13 -5.17 -19.03
C PRO A 204 10.25 -6.41 -18.82
N ARG A 205 10.48 -7.18 -17.74
CA ARG A 205 9.67 -8.36 -17.42
C ARG A 205 8.27 -7.99 -16.96
N TYR A 206 8.14 -6.95 -16.16
CA TYR A 206 6.86 -6.40 -15.72
C TYR A 206 6.00 -5.96 -16.90
N ARG A 207 6.56 -5.20 -17.86
CA ARG A 207 5.83 -4.75 -19.06
C ARG A 207 5.28 -5.90 -19.91
N ARG A 208 5.96 -7.05 -19.94
CA ARG A 208 5.48 -8.24 -20.66
C ARG A 208 4.24 -8.87 -20.02
N LYS A 209 3.95 -8.58 -18.75
CA LYS A 209 2.73 -9.05 -18.08
C LYS A 209 1.47 -8.34 -18.56
N ARG A 210 1.61 -7.15 -19.18
CA ARG A 210 0.49 -6.40 -19.79
C ARG A 210 -0.70 -6.25 -18.84
N PHE A 211 -0.43 -5.93 -17.57
CA PHE A 211 -1.48 -5.73 -16.58
C PHE A 211 -2.49 -4.70 -17.07
N TRP A 212 -3.77 -5.00 -16.88
CA TRP A 212 -4.92 -4.15 -17.23
C TRP A 212 -5.20 -3.94 -18.72
N GLU A 213 -4.44 -4.60 -19.61
CA GLU A 213 -4.66 -4.59 -21.06
C GLU A 213 -5.70 -5.65 -21.50
#